data_AF-A0A2N0MB70-F1
#
_entry.id   AF-A0A2N0MB70-F1
#
_cell.length_a   1.000
_cell.length_b   1.000
_cell.length_c   1.000
_cell.angle_alpha   90.00
_cell.angle_beta   90.00
_cell.angle_gamma   90.00
#
_symmetry.space_group_name_H-M   'P 1'
#
loop_
_entity.id
_entity.type
_entity.pdbx_description
1 polymer ?
#
loop_
_entity_poly.entity_id
_entity_poly.type
_entity_poly.pdbx_seq_one_letter_code
_entity_poly.pdbx_strand_id
1 'polypeptide(L)'
;MLRERSYDCVVLDLKMPGLSGQLLYRRIERYDRDLARKLIFITGDTISPDTQDFILTTGNPAVSKPLNMDDLRRQVRNCLESTDNG
;
A
#
# COMPACT_ATOMS: atom_id res chain seq x y z
N MET A 1 7.86 4.97 -15.57
CA MET A 1 7.12 3.75 -15.16
C MET A 1 6.29 3.83 -13.84
N LEU A 2 6.54 4.72 -12.87
CA LEU A 2 5.50 5.17 -11.89
C LEU A 2 5.15 6.66 -12.06
N ARG A 3 5.99 7.41 -12.78
CA ARG A 3 5.91 8.87 -12.92
C ARG A 3 5.13 9.35 -14.14
N GLU A 4 4.83 8.44 -15.07
CA GLU A 4 4.24 8.77 -16.39
C GLU A 4 2.74 8.51 -16.43
N ARG A 5 2.16 7.99 -15.34
CA ARG A 5 0.74 7.66 -15.24
C ARG A 5 0.23 8.04 -13.86
N SER A 6 -1.00 8.51 -13.81
CA SER A 6 -1.77 8.60 -12.57
C SER A 6 -2.23 7.20 -12.17
N TYR A 7 -2.18 6.92 -10.87
CA TYR A 7 -2.71 5.70 -10.31
C TYR A 7 -3.72 6.06 -9.22
N ASP A 8 -4.90 5.45 -9.31
CA ASP A 8 -5.99 5.67 -8.36
C ASP A 8 -5.89 4.72 -7.15
N CYS A 9 -5.14 3.64 -7.30
CA CYS A 9 -4.82 2.68 -6.25
C CYS A 9 -3.53 1.93 -6.59
N VAL A 10 -2.69 1.66 -5.58
CA VAL A 10 -1.47 0.87 -5.74
C VAL A 10 -1.45 -0.23 -4.68
N VAL A 11 -1.27 -1.49 -5.10
CA VAL A 11 -1.12 -2.61 -4.18
C VAL A 11 0.36 -2.97 -4.09
N LEU A 12 0.91 -3.01 -2.87
CA LEU A 12 2.34 -3.20 -2.63
C LEU A 12 2.62 -4.33 -1.63
N ASP A 13 3.33 -5.36 -2.08
CA ASP A 13 3.85 -6.42 -1.21
C ASP A 13 5.02 -5.91 -0.36
N LEU A 14 4.94 -6.09 0.96
CA LEU A 14 6.03 -5.74 1.87
C LEU A 14 7.12 -6.81 1.92
N LYS A 15 6.78 -8.08 1.66
CA LYS A 15 7.75 -9.19 1.59
C LYS A 15 8.17 -9.43 0.14
N MET A 16 9.02 -8.54 -0.38
CA MET A 16 9.69 -8.70 -1.68
C MET A 16 11.17 -9.06 -1.48
N PRO A 17 11.69 -10.11 -2.12
CA PRO A 17 13.14 -10.36 -2.15
C PRO A 17 13.85 -9.26 -2.97
N GLY A 18 14.93 -8.69 -2.43
CA GLY A 18 15.79 -7.72 -3.11
C GLY A 18 15.40 -6.23 -2.95
N LEU A 19 14.13 -5.90 -2.73
CA LEU A 19 13.67 -4.53 -2.45
C LEU A 19 12.64 -4.53 -1.32
N SER A 20 12.92 -3.83 -0.22
CA SER A 20 11.92 -3.68 0.85
C SER A 20 10.74 -2.82 0.38
N GLY A 21 9.51 -3.33 0.51
CA GLY A 21 8.30 -2.55 0.22
C GLY A 21 8.22 -1.27 1.06
N GLN A 22 8.80 -1.25 2.26
CA GLN A 22 8.89 -0.04 3.09
C GLN A 22 9.77 1.04 2.43
N LEU A 23 10.92 0.64 1.85
CA LEU A 23 11.80 1.57 1.15
C LEU A 23 11.13 2.13 -0.11
N LEU A 24 10.38 1.29 -0.83
CA LEU A 24 9.60 1.74 -2.00
C LEU A 24 8.52 2.73 -1.58
N TYR A 25 7.75 2.46 -0.53
CA TYR A 25 6.78 3.39 0.03
C TYR A 25 7.43 4.74 0.37
N ARG A 26 8.53 4.75 1.14
CA ARG A 26 9.25 5.98 1.50
C ARG A 26 9.79 6.74 0.28
N ARG A 27 10.07 6.04 -0.82
CA ARG A 27 10.49 6.68 -2.08
C ARG A 27 9.30 7.29 -2.82
N ILE A 28 8.14 6.62 -2.80
CA ILE A 28 6.88 7.15 -3.34
C ILE A 28 6.45 8.38 -2.51
N GLU A 29 6.38 8.27 -1.18
CA GLU A 29 5.98 9.35 -0.26
C GLU A 29 6.81 10.64 -0.43
N ARG A 30 8.12 10.52 -0.70
CA ARG A 30 8.98 11.68 -0.97
C ARG A 30 8.73 12.33 -2.32
N TYR A 31 8.21 11.57 -3.29
CA TYR A 31 7.97 12.03 -4.65
C TYR A 31 6.53 12.54 -4.83
N ASP A 32 5.56 11.79 -4.32
CA ASP A 32 4.13 12.02 -4.45
C ASP A 32 3.42 11.47 -3.21
N ARG A 33 3.04 12.39 -2.31
CA ARG A 33 2.34 12.05 -1.06
C ARG A 33 0.91 11.57 -1.31
N ASP A 34 0.28 12.01 -2.38
CA ASP A 34 -1.10 11.63 -2.68
C ASP A 34 -1.12 10.21 -3.24
N LEU A 35 -0.17 9.86 -4.11
CA LEU A 35 0.04 8.48 -4.51
C LEU A 35 0.39 7.59 -3.31
N ALA A 36 1.22 8.08 -2.38
CA ALA A 36 1.57 7.33 -1.16
C ALA A 36 0.33 6.96 -0.31
N ARG A 37 -0.65 7.86 -0.21
CA ARG A 37 -1.91 7.63 0.51
C ARG A 37 -2.83 6.61 -0.18
N LYS A 38 -2.65 6.39 -1.49
CA LYS A 38 -3.40 5.43 -2.31
C LYS A 38 -2.82 4.01 -2.29
N LEU A 39 -1.82 3.75 -1.44
CA LEU A 39 -1.25 2.41 -1.29
C LEU A 39 -2.10 1.50 -0.39
N ILE A 40 -2.19 0.23 -0.79
CA ILE A 40 -2.67 -0.89 0.02
C ILE A 40 -1.49 -1.85 0.19
N PHE A 41 -1.12 -2.16 1.43
CA PHE A 41 -0.05 -3.10 1.70
C PHE A 41 -0.55 -4.54 1.63
N ILE A 42 0.29 -5.43 1.09
CA ILE A 42 0.16 -6.87 1.26
C ILE A 42 1.22 -7.31 2.28
N THR A 43 0.79 -8.02 3.32
CA THR A 43 1.65 -8.53 4.38
C THR A 43 1.67 -10.07 4.38
N GLY A 44 2.74 -10.66 4.90
CA GLY A 44 2.81 -12.12 5.08
C GLY A 44 2.24 -12.58 6.41
N ASP A 45 2.15 -13.90 6.58
CA ASP A 45 1.57 -14.57 7.77
C ASP A 45 2.20 -14.14 9.10
N THR A 46 3.49 -13.78 9.07
CA THR A 46 4.21 -13.19 10.21
C THR A 46 4.59 -11.75 9.87
N ILE A 47 3.95 -10.81 10.56
CA ILE A 47 4.30 -9.39 10.57
C ILE A 47 5.25 -9.18 11.75
N SER A 48 6.46 -8.67 11.49
CA SER A 48 7.34 -8.23 12.58
C SER A 48 6.75 -6.98 13.26
N PRO A 49 7.02 -6.74 14.55
CA PRO A 49 6.59 -5.51 15.23
C PRO A 49 6.94 -4.24 14.44
N ASP A 50 8.16 -4.16 13.91
CA ASP A 50 8.61 -3.03 13.06
C ASP A 50 7.75 -2.84 11.80
N THR A 51 7.27 -3.93 11.20
CA THR A 51 6.40 -3.86 10.03
C THR A 51 5.01 -3.37 10.42
N GLN A 52 4.50 -3.81 11.56
CA GLN A 52 3.21 -3.37 12.09
C GLN A 52 3.24 -1.87 12.44
N ASP A 53 4.25 -1.43 13.18
CA ASP A 53 4.44 -0.02 13.54
C ASP A 53 4.60 0.85 12.30
N PHE A 54 5.36 0.38 11.30
CA PHE A 54 5.47 1.06 10.02
C PHE A 54 4.09 1.25 9.38
N ILE A 55 3.30 0.19 9.20
CA ILE A 55 1.96 0.27 8.59
C ILE A 55 1.08 1.26 9.36
N LEU A 56 1.07 1.18 10.70
CA LEU A 56 0.30 2.10 11.55
C LEU A 56 0.71 3.57 11.33
N THR A 57 2.01 3.85 11.19
CA THR A 57 2.51 5.22 10.96
C THR A 57 2.11 5.80 9.61
N THR A 58 1.83 4.95 8.62
CA THR A 58 1.41 5.39 7.28
C THR A 58 -0.07 5.72 7.19
N GLY A 59 -0.91 5.07 8.01
CA GLY A 59 -2.37 5.12 7.90
C GLY A 59 -2.95 4.39 6.68
N ASN A 60 -2.11 3.71 5.88
CA ASN A 60 -2.55 2.94 4.73
C ASN A 60 -3.17 1.59 5.15
N PRO A 61 -4.19 1.10 4.42
CA PRO A 61 -4.75 -0.23 4.65
C PRO A 61 -3.72 -1.34 4.35
N ALA A 62 -3.87 -2.47 5.03
CA ALA A 62 -3.06 -3.66 4.81
C ALA A 62 -3.94 -4.91 4.75
N VAL A 63 -3.59 -5.83 3.84
CA VAL A 63 -4.23 -7.13 3.64
C VAL A 63 -3.19 -8.22 3.90
N SER A 64 -3.52 -9.20 4.73
CA SER A 64 -2.61 -10.31 5.03
C SER A 64 -2.69 -11.42 4.00
N LYS A 65 -1.58 -12.14 3.84
CA LYS A 65 -1.54 -13.45 3.18
C LYS A 65 -2.07 -14.52 4.16
N PRO A 66 -2.74 -15.58 3.65
CA PRO A 66 -3.20 -15.74 2.26
C PRO A 66 -4.24 -14.68 1.88
N LEU A 67 -4.09 -14.09 0.68
CA LEU A 67 -4.91 -12.94 0.26
C LEU A 67 -6.39 -13.31 0.21
N ASN A 68 -7.17 -12.70 1.10
CA ASN A 68 -8.63 -12.73 0.96
C ASN A 68 -9.03 -11.73 -0.15
N MET A 69 -9.53 -12.25 -1.26
CA MET A 69 -9.89 -11.42 -2.42
C MET A 69 -11.08 -10.49 -2.15
N ASP A 70 -11.96 -10.81 -1.22
CA ASP A 70 -13.07 -9.92 -0.84
C ASP A 70 -12.58 -8.77 0.03
N ASP A 71 -11.58 -9.01 0.87
CA ASP A 71 -10.88 -7.96 1.60
C ASP A 71 -10.13 -7.03 0.66
N LEU A 72 -9.31 -7.58 -0.23
CA LEU A 72 -8.59 -6.79 -1.21
C LEU A 72 -9.54 -5.94 -2.09
N ARG A 73 -10.62 -6.54 -2.61
CA ARG A 73 -11.61 -5.81 -3.41
C ARG A 73 -12.25 -4.65 -2.64
N ARG A 74 -12.55 -4.85 -1.36
CA ARG A 74 -13.10 -3.79 -0.51
C ARG A 74 -12.10 -2.65 -0.33
N GLN A 75 -10.83 -2.95 -0.04
CA GLN A 75 -9.81 -1.92 0.11
C GLN A 75 -9.54 -1.16 -1.19
N VAL A 76 -9.51 -1.85 -2.34
CA VAL A 76 -9.37 -1.21 -3.65
C VAL A 76 -10.54 -0.27 -3.92
N ARG A 77 -11.79 -0.70 -3.64
CA ARG A 77 -12.96 0.16 -3.80
C ARG A 77 -12.87 1.43 -2.96
N ASN A 78 -12.53 1.30 -1.67
CA ASN A 78 -12.36 2.45 -0.78
C ASN A 78 -11.30 3.44 -1.29
N CYS A 79 -10.21 2.92 -1.87
CA CYS A 79 -9.15 3.73 -2.46
C CYS A 79 -9.62 4.52 -3.68
N LEU A 80 -10.45 3.90 -4.53
CA LEU A 80 -11.02 4.54 -5.72
C LEU A 80 -12.06 5.60 -5.34
N GLU A 81 -12.96 5.31 -4.39
CA GLU A 81 -13.99 6.26 -3.93
C GLU A 81 -13.39 7.50 -3.24
N SER A 82 -12.22 7.36 -2.61
CA SER A 82 -11.51 8.48 -2.00
C SER A 82 -10.88 9.43 -3.04
N THR A 83 -10.77 9.00 -4.31
CA THR A 83 -10.24 9.81 -5.41
C THR A 83 -11.34 10.62 -6.11
N ASP A 84 -12.61 10.21 -6.02
CA ASP A 84 -13.77 10.84 -6.69
C ASP A 84 -14.34 12.07 -5.95
N ASN A 85 -13.81 12.45 -4.78
CA ASN A 85 -14.24 13.65 -4.03
C ASN A 85 -13.40 14.91 -4.36
N GLY A 86 -12.85 15.01 -5.57
CA GLY A 86 -12.01 16.12 -6.04
C GLY A 86 -12.63 16.90 -7.19
#